data_AF-A0A2G7H0Q8-F1
#
_entry.id   AF-A0A2G7H0Q8-F1
#
_cell.length_a   1.000
_cell.length_b   1.000
_cell.length_c   1.000
_cell.angle_alpha   90.00
_cell.angle_beta   90.00
_cell.angle_gamma   90.00
#
_symmetry.space_group_name_H-M   'P 1'
#
loop_
_entity.id
_entity.type
_entity.pdbx_description
1 polymer ?
#
loop_
_entity_poly.entity_id
_entity_poly.type
_entity_poly.pdbx_seq_one_letter_code
_entity_poly.pdbx_strand_id
1 'polypeptide(L)'
;MAALLEEALACLARGCSILPVHAGNDRDKDPHSALLIRTGYHRPDPENPARLRASWKPLQTAAPSAETVTAWFANTQNVGMALVTGRISGRIVIDFDGDEGRAYAHSLGIRPHVRTGGGYHWHLRAPEWRVGNLVGKSTHGAPDCVDVRGDGGNAILPPTVTRKGPYLYLRDPADPDTLDDLPLTLREALRLVPPLPAPPPMTGPLPRGDDRYPSSRILDWALQKVQDGTLGGRNDTGYHLAWALYNNGYSHAEVLQVGQTYVSHVGHQHPDGRGAPYTLDEYRASMRTAYTAPRGEPWGYSSTDARSTPQTATQALEDVYAQLPPEDQARAAHLVAREWAATGRPIEDTIRYLRLIGHDAAPKTARAAYVAHERREAMPGSLDAFLRARRVRYGRST
;
A
#
# COMPACT_ATOMS: atom_id res chain seq x y z
N MET A 1 33.07 -24.73 7.59
CA MET A 1 33.05 -24.85 6.12
C MET A 1 31.85 -25.66 5.64
N ALA A 2 31.70 -26.94 6.00
CA ALA A 2 30.59 -27.79 5.54
C ALA A 2 29.19 -27.22 5.85
N ALA A 3 28.96 -26.78 7.09
CA ALA A 3 27.62 -26.37 7.55
C ALA A 3 26.97 -25.20 6.78
N LEU A 4 27.73 -24.21 6.32
CA LEU A 4 27.15 -23.06 5.59
C LEU A 4 26.73 -23.46 4.17
N LEU A 5 27.58 -24.24 3.48
CA LEU A 5 27.26 -24.74 2.14
C LEU A 5 26.10 -25.76 2.18
N GLU A 6 26.13 -26.69 3.13
CA GLU A 6 25.06 -27.67 3.33
C GLU A 6 23.71 -26.98 3.55
N GLU A 7 23.66 -26.00 4.45
CA GLU A 7 22.43 -25.25 4.72
C GLU A 7 22.00 -24.38 3.53
N ALA A 8 22.95 -23.80 2.77
CA ALA A 8 22.64 -23.04 1.57
C ALA A 8 21.99 -23.92 0.48
N LEU A 9 22.52 -25.13 0.28
CA LEU A 9 21.94 -26.11 -0.65
C LEU A 9 20.59 -26.64 -0.15
N ALA A 10 20.44 -26.85 1.17
CA ALA A 10 19.16 -27.21 1.77
C ALA A 10 18.11 -26.09 1.58
N CYS A 11 18.50 -24.82 1.69
CA CYS A 11 17.64 -23.68 1.39
C CYS A 11 17.15 -23.70 -0.06
N LEU A 12 18.06 -23.90 -1.02
CA LEU A 12 17.68 -24.05 -2.43
C LEU A 12 16.71 -25.20 -2.65
N ALA A 13 16.97 -26.37 -2.05
CA ALA A 13 16.11 -27.55 -2.17
C ALA A 13 14.69 -27.31 -1.60
N ARG A 14 14.57 -26.42 -0.60
CA ARG A 14 13.28 -25.94 -0.06
C ARG A 14 12.60 -24.89 -0.94
N GLY A 15 13.16 -24.55 -2.10
CA GLY A 15 12.63 -23.55 -3.02
C GLY A 15 12.93 -22.11 -2.61
N CYS A 16 13.88 -21.89 -1.70
CA CYS A 16 14.29 -20.53 -1.33
C CYS A 16 15.34 -19.99 -2.31
N SER A 17 15.25 -18.72 -2.66
CA SER A 17 16.36 -17.97 -3.28
C SER A 17 17.25 -17.38 -2.18
N ILE A 18 18.56 -17.42 -2.38
CA ILE A 18 19.56 -16.96 -1.41
C ILE A 18 20.64 -16.12 -2.09
N LEU A 19 21.37 -15.33 -1.31
CA LEU A 19 22.56 -14.61 -1.78
C LEU A 19 23.72 -14.71 -0.77
N PRO A 20 24.98 -14.61 -1.24
CA PRO A 20 26.12 -14.51 -0.34
C PRO A 20 26.21 -13.09 0.20
N VAL A 21 26.57 -12.98 1.48
CA VAL A 21 26.80 -11.70 2.15
C VAL A 21 28.17 -11.68 2.81
N HIS A 22 28.73 -10.49 3.01
CA HIS A 22 29.88 -10.32 3.88
C HIS A 22 29.45 -10.61 5.33
N ALA A 23 30.32 -11.30 6.07
CA ALA A 23 30.07 -11.65 7.46
C ALA A 23 31.38 -11.62 8.26
N GLY A 24 31.33 -11.22 9.53
CA GLY A 24 32.50 -11.11 10.41
C GLY A 24 33.42 -9.94 10.09
N ASN A 25 32.98 -8.93 9.32
CA ASN A 25 33.81 -7.78 8.94
C ASN A 25 33.01 -6.47 8.84
N ASP A 26 33.67 -5.38 8.43
CA ASP A 26 33.06 -4.04 8.39
C ASP A 26 31.91 -3.88 7.40
N ARG A 27 31.77 -4.81 6.45
CA ARG A 27 30.68 -4.88 5.47
C ARG A 27 29.61 -5.91 5.86
N ASP A 28 29.56 -6.31 7.12
CA ASP A 28 28.57 -7.26 7.64
C ASP A 28 27.18 -7.04 7.03
N LYS A 29 26.61 -8.15 6.51
CA LYS A 29 25.28 -8.23 5.90
C LYS A 29 25.15 -7.60 4.52
N ASP A 30 26.15 -6.88 4.02
CA ASP A 30 26.13 -6.39 2.64
C ASP A 30 26.24 -7.56 1.65
N PRO A 31 25.56 -7.51 0.50
CA PRO A 31 25.75 -8.49 -0.58
C PRO A 31 27.22 -8.63 -0.94
N HIS A 32 27.72 -9.88 -1.00
CA HIS A 32 29.15 -10.14 -1.17
C HIS A 32 29.60 -9.83 -2.60
N SER A 33 30.08 -8.61 -2.80
CA SER A 33 30.33 -8.03 -4.14
C SER A 33 31.22 -8.90 -5.04
N ALA A 34 32.35 -9.39 -4.54
CA ALA A 34 33.29 -10.20 -5.34
C ALA A 34 32.69 -11.55 -5.79
N LEU A 35 31.93 -12.21 -4.92
CA LEU A 35 31.29 -13.51 -5.21
C LEU A 35 30.17 -13.33 -6.25
N LEU A 36 29.36 -12.30 -6.09
CA LEU A 36 28.31 -11.95 -7.06
C LEU A 36 28.91 -11.64 -8.44
N ILE A 37 29.95 -10.79 -8.51
CA ILE A 37 30.60 -10.46 -9.79
C ILE A 37 31.20 -11.71 -10.44
N ARG A 38 31.92 -12.55 -9.69
CA ARG A 38 32.55 -13.78 -10.22
C ARG A 38 31.55 -14.77 -10.80
N THR A 39 30.30 -14.73 -10.36
CA THR A 39 29.22 -15.66 -10.76
C THR A 39 28.21 -15.00 -11.70
N GLY A 40 28.54 -13.85 -12.30
CA GLY A 40 27.71 -13.21 -13.32
C GLY A 40 26.59 -12.29 -12.78
N TYR A 41 26.48 -12.10 -11.47
CA TYR A 41 25.50 -11.20 -10.84
C TYR A 41 26.06 -9.78 -10.74
N HIS A 42 26.19 -9.12 -11.89
CA HIS A 42 26.74 -7.77 -12.00
C HIS A 42 26.09 -6.94 -13.10
N ARG A 43 26.37 -5.64 -13.11
CA ARG A 43 26.04 -4.70 -14.18
C ARG A 43 27.22 -3.75 -14.44
N PRO A 44 27.34 -3.15 -15.63
CA PRO A 44 28.28 -2.06 -15.85
C PRO A 44 28.03 -0.90 -14.88
N ASP A 45 29.09 -0.26 -14.42
CA ASP A 45 29.01 0.97 -13.63
C ASP A 45 28.48 2.12 -14.51
N PRO A 46 27.44 2.85 -14.08
CA PRO A 46 26.91 3.99 -14.84
C PRO A 46 27.94 5.09 -15.13
N GLU A 47 28.90 5.30 -14.22
CA GLU A 47 29.91 6.36 -14.34
C GLU A 47 31.15 5.89 -15.13
N ASN A 48 31.41 4.58 -15.13
CA ASN A 48 32.52 3.98 -15.87
C ASN A 48 32.16 2.57 -16.37
N PRO A 49 31.61 2.43 -17.58
CA PRO A 49 31.14 1.14 -18.10
C PRO A 49 32.20 0.04 -18.17
N ALA A 50 33.50 0.36 -18.09
CA ALA A 50 34.58 -0.63 -18.01
C ALA A 50 34.69 -1.31 -16.63
N ARG A 51 34.00 -0.80 -15.60
CA ARG A 51 33.96 -1.39 -14.25
C ARG A 51 32.64 -2.11 -14.02
N LEU A 52 32.71 -3.21 -13.27
CA LEU A 52 31.53 -3.99 -12.88
C LEU A 52 31.08 -3.63 -11.46
N ARG A 53 29.78 -3.45 -11.29
CA ARG A 53 29.12 -3.36 -9.97
C ARG A 53 28.30 -4.60 -9.70
N ALA A 54 28.47 -5.17 -8.52
CA ALA A 54 27.66 -6.30 -8.06
C ALA A 54 26.15 -5.96 -8.07
N SER A 55 25.33 -6.92 -8.45
CA SER A 55 23.89 -6.76 -8.58
C SER A 55 23.17 -8.05 -8.23
N TRP A 56 22.60 -8.11 -7.02
CA TRP A 56 21.81 -9.26 -6.56
C TRP A 56 20.34 -9.20 -7.02
N LYS A 57 19.90 -8.10 -7.67
CA LYS A 57 18.51 -7.93 -8.15
C LYS A 57 17.95 -9.13 -8.94
N PRO A 58 18.71 -9.81 -9.82
CA PRO A 58 18.19 -10.99 -10.54
C PRO A 58 17.72 -12.11 -9.59
N LEU A 59 18.30 -12.20 -8.39
CA LEU A 59 17.94 -13.20 -7.38
C LEU A 59 16.55 -12.98 -6.76
N GLN A 60 15.95 -11.80 -6.98
CA GLN A 60 14.58 -11.47 -6.55
C GLN A 60 13.51 -12.09 -7.45
N THR A 61 13.88 -12.57 -8.64
CA THR A 61 12.96 -13.16 -9.63
C THR A 61 13.37 -14.55 -10.09
N ALA A 62 14.61 -14.96 -9.89
CA ALA A 62 15.11 -16.30 -10.21
C ALA A 62 16.12 -16.78 -9.16
N ALA A 63 15.90 -17.97 -8.61
CA ALA A 63 16.85 -18.57 -7.67
C ALA A 63 18.19 -18.89 -8.36
N PRO A 64 19.32 -18.84 -7.62
CA PRO A 64 20.61 -19.23 -8.17
C PRO A 64 20.70 -20.74 -8.36
N SER A 65 21.57 -21.20 -9.28
CA SER A 65 21.82 -22.63 -9.47
C SER A 65 22.61 -23.24 -8.31
N ALA A 66 22.55 -24.56 -8.15
CA ALA A 66 23.33 -25.27 -7.13
C ALA A 66 24.84 -25.10 -7.33
N GLU A 67 25.31 -25.03 -8.58
CA GLU A 67 26.72 -24.78 -8.92
C GLU A 67 27.15 -23.38 -8.47
N THR A 68 26.27 -22.39 -8.68
CA THR A 68 26.48 -21.00 -8.26
C THR A 68 26.58 -20.90 -6.73
N VAL A 69 25.65 -21.54 -6.01
CA VAL A 69 25.67 -21.59 -4.54
C VAL A 69 26.91 -22.31 -4.02
N THR A 70 27.30 -23.43 -4.65
CA THR A 70 28.54 -24.12 -4.34
C THR A 70 29.75 -23.21 -4.52
N ALA A 71 29.81 -22.44 -5.62
CA ALA A 71 30.89 -21.50 -5.89
C ALA A 71 30.93 -20.32 -4.90
N TRP A 72 29.80 -19.89 -4.35
CA TRP A 72 29.75 -18.85 -3.33
C TRP A 72 30.28 -19.32 -1.97
N PHE A 73 29.95 -20.54 -1.58
CA PHE A 73 30.26 -21.05 -0.23
C PHE A 73 31.40 -22.08 -0.18
N ALA A 74 32.15 -22.25 -1.28
CA ALA A 74 33.35 -23.09 -1.33
C ALA A 74 34.44 -22.64 -0.34
N ASN A 75 34.57 -21.32 -0.11
CA ASN A 75 35.37 -20.75 0.97
C ASN A 75 34.45 -19.90 1.86
N THR A 76 34.29 -20.32 3.12
CA THR A 76 33.35 -19.68 4.06
C THR A 76 34.00 -18.60 4.91
N GLN A 77 35.26 -18.25 4.69
CA GLN A 77 35.91 -17.18 5.46
C GLN A 77 35.27 -15.84 5.11
N ASN A 78 34.74 -15.15 6.13
CA ASN A 78 34.06 -13.87 6.02
C ASN A 78 32.84 -13.84 5.08
N VAL A 79 32.20 -15.00 4.89
CA VAL A 79 31.01 -15.18 4.07
C VAL A 79 29.86 -15.68 4.94
N GLY A 80 28.70 -15.06 4.79
CA GLY A 80 27.43 -15.54 5.30
C GLY A 80 26.43 -15.68 4.17
N MET A 81 25.20 -16.06 4.52
CA MET A 81 24.09 -16.13 3.57
C MET A 81 22.87 -15.35 4.05
N ALA A 82 22.11 -14.85 3.08
CA ALA A 82 20.81 -14.26 3.30
C ALA A 82 19.76 -14.94 2.44
N LEU A 83 18.57 -15.11 3.00
CA LEU A 83 17.34 -15.42 2.28
C LEU A 83 16.93 -14.20 1.45
N VAL A 84 16.65 -14.40 0.16
CA VAL A 84 15.91 -13.39 -0.62
C VAL A 84 14.44 -13.53 -0.26
N THR A 85 13.84 -12.51 0.35
CA THR A 85 12.48 -12.59 0.88
C THR A 85 11.41 -12.26 -0.17
N GLY A 86 10.17 -12.60 0.14
CA GLY A 86 9.00 -12.44 -0.71
C GLY A 86 8.60 -13.72 -1.43
N ARG A 87 7.83 -13.54 -2.51
CA ARG A 87 7.18 -14.65 -3.24
C ARG A 87 8.19 -15.60 -3.89
N ILE A 88 9.38 -15.11 -4.27
CA ILE A 88 10.44 -15.95 -4.84
C ILE A 88 10.90 -17.09 -3.92
N SER A 89 10.81 -16.89 -2.60
CA SER A 89 11.16 -17.91 -1.59
C SER A 89 9.94 -18.40 -0.81
N GLY A 90 8.73 -17.98 -1.20
CA GLY A 90 7.50 -18.26 -0.45
C GLY A 90 7.54 -17.78 1.00
N ARG A 91 8.38 -16.78 1.34
CA ARG A 91 8.67 -16.41 2.73
C ARG A 91 8.91 -14.92 2.91
N ILE A 92 8.23 -14.33 3.89
CA ILE A 92 8.56 -13.00 4.43
C ILE A 92 9.14 -13.14 5.84
N VAL A 93 9.82 -12.12 6.31
CA VAL A 93 10.40 -12.09 7.65
C VAL A 93 9.98 -10.84 8.40
N ILE A 94 9.50 -11.01 9.63
CA ILE A 94 9.35 -9.92 10.60
C ILE A 94 10.64 -9.89 11.43
N ASP A 95 11.37 -8.79 11.34
CA ASP A 95 12.67 -8.57 11.95
C ASP A 95 12.50 -7.66 13.17
N PHE A 96 12.61 -8.27 14.35
CA PHE A 96 12.53 -7.60 15.63
C PHE A 96 13.95 -7.19 16.07
N ASP A 97 14.28 -5.90 16.02
CA ASP A 97 15.64 -5.42 16.27
C ASP A 97 15.86 -4.95 17.71
N GLY A 98 17.05 -5.25 18.24
CA GLY A 98 17.47 -4.85 19.58
C GLY A 98 16.72 -5.52 20.73
N ASP A 99 17.02 -5.07 21.95
CA ASP A 99 16.33 -5.50 23.17
C ASP A 99 14.85 -5.13 23.16
N GLU A 100 14.52 -3.99 22.58
CA GLU A 100 13.13 -3.54 22.41
C GLU A 100 12.34 -4.50 21.52
N GLY A 101 12.89 -4.88 20.36
CA GLY A 101 12.27 -5.85 19.47
C GLY A 101 12.09 -7.22 20.14
N ARG A 102 13.07 -7.68 20.93
CA ARG A 102 12.93 -8.91 21.72
C ARG A 102 11.78 -8.83 22.71
N ALA A 103 11.74 -7.77 23.52
CA ALA A 103 10.68 -7.56 24.50
C ALA A 103 9.30 -7.48 23.83
N TYR A 104 9.22 -6.81 22.67
CA TYR A 104 7.99 -6.71 21.91
C TYR A 104 7.54 -8.06 21.36
N ALA A 105 8.43 -8.84 20.75
CA ALA A 105 8.12 -10.20 20.30
C ALA A 105 7.61 -11.10 21.44
N HIS A 106 8.23 -11.01 22.63
CA HIS A 106 7.77 -11.71 23.83
C HIS A 106 6.38 -11.26 24.26
N SER A 107 6.09 -9.96 24.24
CA SER A 107 4.76 -9.43 24.60
C SER A 107 3.64 -9.92 23.67
N LEU A 108 3.99 -10.22 22.42
CA LEU A 108 3.08 -10.77 21.41
C LEU A 108 2.97 -12.31 21.47
N GLY A 109 3.75 -12.98 22.34
CA GLY A 109 3.79 -14.44 22.41
C GLY A 109 4.41 -15.10 21.17
N ILE A 110 5.20 -14.36 20.39
CA ILE A 110 5.79 -14.86 19.15
C ILE A 110 6.88 -15.88 19.46
N ARG A 111 6.90 -16.99 18.69
CA ARG A 111 7.95 -18.01 18.71
C ARG A 111 8.89 -17.80 17.50
N PRO A 112 9.98 -17.05 17.65
CA PRO A 112 10.86 -16.71 16.52
C PRO A 112 11.56 -17.93 15.94
N HIS A 113 11.87 -17.89 14.64
CA HIS A 113 12.58 -18.96 13.94
C HIS A 113 14.09 -18.81 14.05
N VAL A 114 14.57 -17.57 14.13
CA VAL A 114 16.00 -17.27 14.19
C VAL A 114 16.28 -16.31 15.32
N ARG A 115 17.27 -16.64 16.15
CA ARG A 115 17.94 -15.69 17.03
C ARG A 115 19.02 -14.99 16.22
N THR A 116 18.99 -13.66 16.17
CA THR A 116 20.03 -12.86 15.54
C THR A 116 21.08 -12.42 16.57
N GLY A 117 22.14 -11.74 16.12
CA GLY A 117 23.09 -11.11 17.05
C GLY A 117 22.45 -10.00 17.92
N GLY A 118 21.32 -9.42 17.49
CA GLY A 118 20.71 -8.25 18.12
C GLY A 118 19.23 -8.39 18.50
N GLY A 119 18.53 -9.43 18.04
CA GLY A 119 17.08 -9.56 18.13
C GLY A 119 16.57 -10.90 17.59
N TYR A 120 15.44 -10.89 16.89
CA TYR A 120 14.80 -12.10 16.36
C TYR A 120 14.31 -11.93 14.92
N HIS A 121 14.38 -13.00 14.13
CA HIS A 121 13.58 -13.11 12.92
C HIS A 121 12.43 -14.09 13.15
N TRP A 122 11.24 -13.68 12.75
CA TRP A 122 10.06 -14.53 12.68
C TRP A 122 9.68 -14.76 11.22
N HIS A 123 9.70 -16.02 10.78
CA HIS A 123 9.50 -16.39 9.39
C HIS A 123 8.02 -16.71 9.15
N LEU A 124 7.43 -16.04 8.18
CA LEU A 124 6.05 -16.24 7.79
C LEU A 124 5.98 -16.69 6.32
N ARG A 125 4.97 -17.50 5.99
CA ARG A 125 4.65 -17.81 4.60
C ARG A 125 4.32 -16.51 3.86
N ALA A 126 4.92 -16.32 2.68
CA ALA A 126 4.55 -15.18 1.84
C ALA A 126 3.10 -15.34 1.36
N PRO A 127 2.27 -14.29 1.45
CA PRO A 127 0.92 -14.33 0.90
C PRO A 127 0.94 -14.24 -0.63
N GLU A 128 -0.23 -14.43 -1.25
CA GLU A 128 -0.42 -14.38 -2.71
C GLU A 128 -0.17 -12.97 -3.30
N TRP A 129 -0.35 -11.92 -2.50
CA TRP A 129 -0.09 -10.55 -2.91
C TRP A 129 1.35 -10.11 -2.61
N ARG A 130 1.80 -9.07 -3.31
CA ARG A 130 3.13 -8.49 -3.08
C ARG A 130 3.20 -7.85 -1.70
N VAL A 131 4.21 -8.21 -0.90
CA VAL A 131 4.53 -7.59 0.38
C VAL A 131 5.78 -6.73 0.21
N GLY A 132 5.69 -5.43 0.48
CA GLY A 132 6.85 -4.55 0.44
C GLY A 132 7.77 -4.72 1.64
N ASN A 133 9.01 -4.21 1.54
CA ASN A 133 9.80 -3.95 2.73
C ASN A 133 9.22 -2.78 3.51
N LEU A 134 9.28 -2.86 4.83
CA LEU A 134 8.85 -1.80 5.74
C LEU A 134 9.90 -1.65 6.82
N VAL A 135 10.24 -0.40 7.15
CA VAL A 135 11.11 -0.09 8.28
C VAL A 135 10.26 0.57 9.34
N GLY A 136 10.18 -0.04 10.52
CA GLY A 136 9.26 0.37 11.58
C GLY A 136 9.45 1.83 11.95
N LYS A 137 10.70 2.18 12.24
CA LYS A 137 11.15 3.53 12.62
C LYS A 137 10.78 4.65 11.63
N SER A 138 10.52 4.34 10.37
CA SER A 138 10.15 5.34 9.35
C SER A 138 8.70 5.20 8.88
N THR A 139 7.89 4.37 9.54
CA THR A 139 6.52 4.08 9.12
C THR A 139 5.54 4.46 10.20
N HIS A 140 4.72 5.47 9.91
CA HIS A 140 3.69 5.91 10.85
C HIS A 140 2.73 4.77 11.23
N GLY A 141 2.54 4.58 12.53
CA GLY A 141 1.68 3.53 13.09
C GLY A 141 2.35 2.16 13.28
N ALA A 142 3.52 1.92 12.66
CA ALA A 142 4.30 0.72 12.91
C ALA A 142 5.15 0.87 14.20
N PRO A 143 5.41 -0.22 14.94
CA PRO A 143 6.38 -0.19 16.04
C PRO A 143 7.81 0.06 15.52
N ASP A 144 8.54 0.98 16.14
CA ASP A 144 9.88 1.40 15.71
C ASP A 144 10.91 0.26 15.64
N CYS A 145 10.73 -0.76 16.50
CA CYS A 145 11.61 -1.92 16.63
C CYS A 145 11.26 -3.10 15.71
N VAL A 146 10.32 -2.92 14.77
CA VAL A 146 9.82 -3.99 13.88
C VAL A 146 9.96 -3.62 12.41
N ASP A 147 10.76 -4.39 11.69
CA ASP A 147 10.91 -4.30 10.24
C ASP A 147 10.19 -5.47 9.53
N VAL A 148 9.71 -5.22 8.32
CA VAL A 148 9.21 -6.27 7.41
C VAL A 148 10.20 -6.44 6.26
N ARG A 149 10.65 -7.67 6.05
CA ARG A 149 11.42 -8.09 4.87
C ARG A 149 10.52 -8.88 3.93
N GLY A 150 10.03 -8.21 2.89
CA GLY A 150 9.10 -8.72 1.88
C GLY A 150 9.75 -8.93 0.52
N ASP A 151 8.96 -8.86 -0.56
CA ASP A 151 9.44 -8.89 -1.95
C ASP A 151 10.50 -7.82 -2.21
N GLY A 152 11.65 -8.27 -2.73
CA GLY A 152 12.80 -7.42 -3.04
C GLY A 152 13.67 -7.09 -1.82
N GLY A 153 13.37 -7.66 -0.65
CA GLY A 153 14.21 -7.65 0.55
C GLY A 153 15.12 -8.86 0.67
N ASN A 154 15.88 -8.90 1.77
CA ASN A 154 16.57 -10.09 2.22
C ASN A 154 16.63 -10.13 3.76
N ALA A 155 16.89 -11.33 4.30
CA ALA A 155 17.09 -11.55 5.73
C ALA A 155 18.24 -12.54 5.96
N ILE A 156 19.15 -12.22 6.88
CA ILE A 156 20.30 -13.08 7.19
C ILE A 156 19.84 -14.41 7.79
N LEU A 157 20.43 -15.51 7.32
CA LEU A 157 20.11 -16.86 7.79
C LEU A 157 21.27 -17.48 8.60
N PRO A 158 20.95 -18.33 9.60
CA PRO A 158 21.92 -19.24 10.22
C PRO A 158 22.57 -20.16 9.19
N PRO A 159 23.84 -20.57 9.33
CA PRO A 159 24.71 -20.35 10.49
C PRO A 159 25.59 -19.09 10.36
N THR A 160 25.16 -18.04 9.66
CA THR A 160 25.96 -16.81 9.47
C THR A 160 26.40 -16.21 10.81
N VAL A 161 27.68 -15.83 10.91
CA VAL A 161 28.25 -15.15 12.09
C VAL A 161 28.68 -13.75 11.72
N THR A 162 28.08 -12.75 12.37
CA THR A 162 28.41 -11.33 12.19
C THR A 162 29.22 -10.81 13.37
N ARG A 163 29.74 -9.58 13.30
CA ARG A 163 30.39 -8.91 14.45
C ARG A 163 29.47 -8.75 15.65
N LYS A 164 28.14 -8.66 15.44
CA LYS A 164 27.14 -8.65 16.52
C LYS A 164 26.88 -10.04 17.13
N GLY A 165 27.42 -11.10 16.53
CA GLY A 165 27.25 -12.48 16.98
C GLY A 165 26.61 -13.42 15.95
N PRO A 166 26.42 -14.70 16.33
CA PRO A 166 25.90 -15.74 15.46
C PRO A 166 24.40 -15.66 15.27
N TYR A 167 23.94 -16.00 14.06
CA TYR A 167 22.56 -16.30 13.76
C TYR A 167 22.29 -17.78 14.01
N LEU A 168 21.27 -18.11 14.80
CA LEU A 168 20.95 -19.49 15.19
C LEU A 168 19.48 -19.81 14.91
N TYR A 169 19.22 -21.00 14.36
CA TYR A 169 17.85 -21.52 14.29
C TYR A 169 17.34 -21.87 15.69
N LEU A 170 16.14 -21.37 16.01
CA LEU A 170 15.39 -21.71 17.21
C LEU A 170 14.25 -22.70 16.91
N ARG A 171 13.85 -22.77 15.64
CA ARG A 171 12.81 -23.65 15.10
C ARG A 171 13.26 -24.24 13.77
N ASP A 172 12.55 -25.27 13.32
CA ASP A 172 12.74 -25.83 11.99
C ASP A 172 12.47 -24.76 10.92
N PRO A 173 13.45 -24.43 10.03
CA PRO A 173 13.22 -23.50 8.95
C PRO A 173 12.20 -24.00 7.92
N ALA A 174 11.77 -25.26 7.92
CA ALA A 174 10.70 -25.78 7.07
C ALA A 174 9.28 -25.48 7.58
N ASP A 175 9.14 -24.96 8.80
CA ASP A 175 7.86 -24.69 9.48
C ASP A 175 7.60 -23.18 9.66
N PRO A 176 7.35 -22.39 8.59
CA PRO A 176 7.01 -20.98 8.73
C PRO A 176 5.58 -20.82 9.26
N ASP A 177 5.39 -19.81 10.10
CA ASP A 177 4.05 -19.43 10.58
C ASP A 177 3.28 -18.68 9.48
N THR A 178 2.05 -18.26 9.77
CA THR A 178 1.18 -17.56 8.84
C THR A 178 0.91 -16.13 9.30
N LEU A 179 0.42 -15.29 8.39
CA LEU A 179 0.00 -13.93 8.76
C LEU A 179 -1.14 -13.91 9.77
N ASP A 180 -1.95 -14.97 9.87
CA ASP A 180 -3.07 -15.03 10.80
C ASP A 180 -2.62 -15.17 12.26
N ASP A 181 -1.36 -15.53 12.49
CA ASP A 181 -0.72 -15.54 13.82
C ASP A 181 -0.42 -14.11 14.34
N LEU A 182 -0.52 -13.08 13.48
CA LEU A 182 -0.39 -11.67 13.86
C LEU A 182 -1.77 -11.06 14.19
N PRO A 183 -1.88 -10.30 15.31
CA PRO A 183 -3.05 -9.48 15.57
C PRO A 183 -3.37 -8.57 14.37
N LEU A 184 -4.66 -8.43 14.03
CA LEU A 184 -5.09 -7.66 12.86
C LEU A 184 -4.55 -6.22 12.88
N THR A 185 -4.61 -5.54 14.02
CA THR A 185 -4.09 -4.18 14.19
C THR A 185 -2.60 -4.06 13.86
N LEU A 186 -1.81 -5.08 14.22
CA LEU A 186 -0.39 -5.13 13.88
C LEU A 186 -0.19 -5.46 12.40
N ARG A 187 -1.02 -6.32 11.81
CA ARG A 187 -0.99 -6.54 10.35
C ARG A 187 -1.26 -5.26 9.58
N GLU A 188 -2.25 -4.47 9.99
CA GLU A 188 -2.58 -3.20 9.36
C GLU A 188 -1.43 -2.20 9.49
N ALA A 189 -0.89 -2.03 10.71
CA ALA A 189 0.26 -1.18 10.99
C ALA A 189 1.49 -1.54 10.13
N LEU A 190 1.74 -2.84 9.95
CA LEU A 190 2.84 -3.37 9.14
C LEU A 190 2.49 -3.52 7.64
N ARG A 191 1.31 -3.07 7.20
CA ARG A 191 0.82 -3.19 5.80
C ARG A 191 0.83 -4.63 5.27
N LEU A 192 0.51 -5.58 6.15
CA LEU A 192 0.43 -7.02 5.89
C LEU A 192 -1.00 -7.52 5.66
N VAL A 193 -1.93 -6.60 5.40
CA VAL A 193 -3.27 -6.93 4.93
C VAL A 193 -3.30 -7.02 3.41
N PRO A 194 -4.20 -7.82 2.80
CA PRO A 194 -4.38 -7.82 1.36
C PRO A 194 -4.61 -6.39 0.86
N PRO A 195 -3.99 -5.99 -0.26
CA PRO A 195 -4.30 -4.70 -0.86
C PRO A 195 -5.78 -4.68 -1.22
N LEU A 196 -6.42 -3.53 -1.02
CA LEU A 196 -7.75 -3.32 -1.56
C LEU A 196 -7.71 -3.60 -3.07
N PRO A 197 -8.76 -4.21 -3.65
CA PRO A 197 -8.87 -4.32 -5.09
C PRO A 197 -8.64 -2.94 -5.69
N ALA A 198 -7.72 -2.85 -6.67
CA ALA A 198 -7.58 -1.61 -7.41
C ALA A 198 -8.97 -1.26 -7.98
N PRO A 199 -9.39 0.01 -7.92
CA PRO A 199 -10.60 0.42 -8.63
C PRO A 199 -10.46 0.00 -10.10
N PRO A 200 -11.57 -0.39 -10.75
CA PRO A 200 -11.50 -0.77 -12.16
C PRO A 200 -10.84 0.35 -12.95
N PRO A 201 -9.96 0.04 -13.91
CA PRO A 201 -9.31 1.07 -14.71
C PRO A 201 -10.40 1.91 -15.36
N MET A 202 -10.21 3.22 -15.32
CA MET A 202 -11.20 4.10 -15.93
C MET A 202 -11.33 3.83 -17.42
N THR A 203 -12.57 3.73 -17.88
CA THR A 203 -12.94 3.55 -19.27
C THR A 203 -13.72 4.78 -19.74
N GLY A 204 -13.56 5.18 -21.01
CA GLY A 204 -14.24 6.34 -21.58
C GLY A 204 -13.32 7.31 -22.34
N PRO A 205 -13.83 8.33 -23.03
CA PRO A 205 -12.99 9.34 -23.67
C PRO A 205 -12.23 10.18 -22.63
N LEU A 206 -11.08 10.74 -23.02
CA LEU A 206 -10.41 11.79 -22.24
C LEU A 206 -11.02 13.16 -22.62
N PRO A 207 -11.02 14.15 -21.71
CA PRO A 207 -11.44 15.51 -22.04
C PRO A 207 -10.65 16.09 -23.21
N ARG A 208 -11.27 16.97 -23.99
CA ARG A 208 -10.65 17.59 -25.19
C ARG A 208 -10.94 19.09 -25.23
N GLY A 209 -10.01 19.86 -25.80
CA GLY A 209 -10.21 21.29 -25.96
C GLY A 209 -10.45 21.99 -24.62
N ASP A 210 -11.53 22.75 -24.54
CA ASP A 210 -11.93 23.57 -23.37
C ASP A 210 -12.52 22.73 -22.22
N ASP A 211 -12.88 21.48 -22.47
CA ASP A 211 -13.33 20.53 -21.46
C ASP A 211 -12.17 20.04 -20.58
N ARG A 212 -10.91 20.29 -20.97
CA ARG A 212 -9.74 19.87 -20.19
C ARG A 212 -9.59 20.73 -18.95
N TYR A 213 -9.23 20.09 -17.84
CA TYR A 213 -8.77 20.86 -16.69
C TYR A 213 -7.47 21.60 -17.04
N PRO A 214 -7.38 22.92 -16.76
CA PRO A 214 -6.26 23.72 -17.25
C PRO A 214 -4.90 23.20 -16.79
N SER A 215 -4.00 22.94 -17.73
CA SER A 215 -2.63 22.46 -17.46
C SER A 215 -1.84 23.39 -16.55
N SER A 216 -2.11 24.69 -16.58
CA SER A 216 -1.53 25.67 -15.66
C SER A 216 -1.88 25.38 -14.20
N ARG A 217 -3.13 25.00 -13.91
CA ARG A 217 -3.57 24.64 -12.55
C ARG A 217 -2.93 23.33 -12.07
N ILE A 218 -2.77 22.35 -12.97
CA ILE A 218 -2.07 21.10 -12.67
C ILE A 218 -0.59 21.36 -12.41
N LEU A 219 0.04 22.27 -13.17
CA LEU A 219 1.41 22.70 -12.96
C LEU A 219 1.58 23.45 -11.62
N ASP A 220 0.71 24.42 -11.32
CA ASP A 220 0.74 25.17 -10.07
C ASP A 220 0.64 24.23 -8.86
N TRP A 221 -0.26 23.24 -8.94
CA TRP A 221 -0.36 22.19 -7.93
C TRP A 221 0.95 21.42 -7.78
N ALA A 222 1.56 20.97 -8.88
CA ALA A 222 2.81 20.21 -8.82
C ALA A 222 3.94 21.05 -8.20
N LEU A 223 4.05 22.32 -8.55
CA LEU A 223 5.06 23.23 -7.98
C LEU A 223 4.83 23.43 -6.47
N GLN A 224 3.58 23.60 -6.05
CA GLN A 224 3.24 23.67 -4.63
C GLN A 224 3.62 22.37 -3.89
N LYS A 225 3.40 21.21 -4.52
CA LYS A 225 3.72 19.90 -3.93
C LYS A 225 5.22 19.66 -3.75
N VAL A 226 6.04 20.18 -4.66
CA VAL A 226 7.50 20.19 -4.47
C VAL A 226 7.90 21.09 -3.31
N GLN A 227 7.27 22.26 -3.18
CA GLN A 227 7.59 23.22 -2.13
C GLN A 227 7.17 22.72 -0.73
N ASP A 228 6.00 22.09 -0.63
CA ASP A 228 5.46 21.58 0.64
C ASP A 228 5.99 20.18 1.01
N GLY A 229 6.61 19.46 0.06
CA GLY A 229 7.20 18.14 0.26
C GLY A 229 6.18 17.01 0.46
N THR A 230 4.89 17.26 0.21
CA THR A 230 3.81 16.32 0.56
C THR A 230 3.60 15.21 -0.46
N LEU A 231 4.25 15.28 -1.63
CA LEU A 231 4.10 14.34 -2.73
C LEU A 231 5.42 13.65 -3.14
N GLY A 232 6.39 13.65 -2.23
CA GLY A 232 7.74 13.14 -2.49
C GLY A 232 8.65 14.20 -3.13
N GLY A 233 9.77 13.74 -3.69
CA GLY A 233 10.77 14.62 -4.29
C GLY A 233 10.34 15.21 -5.63
N ARG A 234 11.24 16.01 -6.24
CA ARG A 234 11.06 16.61 -7.57
C ARG A 234 10.72 15.58 -8.65
N ASN A 235 11.31 14.38 -8.56
CA ASN A 235 11.09 13.28 -9.49
C ASN A 235 9.70 12.64 -9.31
N ASP A 236 9.31 12.35 -8.06
CA ASP A 236 7.99 11.79 -7.73
C ASP A 236 6.88 12.76 -8.17
N THR A 237 7.05 14.03 -7.84
CA THR A 237 6.10 15.08 -8.24
C THR A 237 6.06 15.27 -9.76
N GLY A 238 7.20 15.16 -10.45
CA GLY A 238 7.27 15.20 -11.91
C GLY A 238 6.52 14.04 -12.59
N TYR A 239 6.59 12.84 -12.01
CA TYR A 239 5.77 11.70 -12.45
C TYR A 239 4.28 11.99 -12.28
N HIS A 240 3.86 12.50 -11.12
CA HIS A 240 2.46 12.79 -10.84
C HIS A 240 1.89 13.93 -11.69
N LEU A 241 2.69 14.96 -12.00
CA LEU A 241 2.34 16.01 -12.96
C LEU A 241 2.06 15.42 -14.35
N ALA A 242 2.99 14.63 -14.89
CA ALA A 242 2.82 14.01 -16.19
C ALA A 242 1.59 13.08 -16.22
N TRP A 243 1.39 12.30 -15.16
CA TRP A 243 0.24 11.41 -15.02
C TRP A 243 -1.08 12.19 -15.02
N ALA A 244 -1.19 13.26 -14.25
CA ALA A 244 -2.39 14.09 -14.21
C ALA A 244 -2.72 14.71 -15.59
N LEU A 245 -1.70 15.18 -16.32
CA LEU A 245 -1.89 15.75 -17.66
C LEU A 245 -2.37 14.70 -18.67
N TYR A 246 -1.79 13.49 -18.68
CA TYR A 246 -2.28 12.41 -19.56
C TYR A 246 -3.73 12.02 -19.25
N ASN A 247 -4.10 11.96 -17.97
CA ASN A 247 -5.48 11.68 -17.56
C ASN A 247 -6.48 12.81 -17.88
N ASN A 248 -5.99 14.01 -18.22
CA ASN A 248 -6.80 15.13 -18.70
C ASN A 248 -6.77 15.28 -20.24
N GLY A 249 -6.24 14.30 -20.97
CA GLY A 249 -6.27 14.32 -22.44
C GLY A 249 -5.21 15.19 -23.10
N TYR A 250 -4.17 15.60 -22.37
CA TYR A 250 -3.03 16.29 -22.98
C TYR A 250 -2.16 15.32 -23.79
N SER A 251 -1.77 15.74 -24.98
CA SER A 251 -0.88 14.99 -25.85
C SER A 251 0.54 14.91 -25.31
N HIS A 252 1.33 13.95 -25.77
CA HIS A 252 2.72 13.78 -25.34
C HIS A 252 3.56 15.07 -25.54
N ALA A 253 3.30 15.82 -26.61
CA ALA A 253 3.97 17.10 -26.88
C ALA A 253 3.57 18.20 -25.87
N GLU A 254 2.27 18.32 -25.57
CA GLU A 254 1.77 19.28 -24.59
C GLU A 254 2.28 18.96 -23.17
N VAL A 255 2.31 17.68 -22.77
CA VAL A 255 2.88 17.25 -21.48
C VAL A 255 4.37 17.60 -21.39
N LEU A 256 5.12 17.43 -22.48
CA LEU A 256 6.53 17.81 -22.51
C LEU A 256 6.71 19.33 -22.35
N GLN A 257 5.85 20.14 -22.98
CA GLN A 257 5.90 21.60 -22.88
C GLN A 257 5.65 22.08 -21.44
N VAL A 258 4.62 21.54 -20.78
CA VAL A 258 4.37 21.83 -19.34
C VAL A 258 5.54 21.34 -18.48
N GLY A 259 6.12 20.20 -18.84
CA GLY A 259 7.32 19.65 -18.22
C GLY A 259 8.54 20.55 -18.29
N GLN A 260 8.78 21.21 -19.42
CA GLN A 260 9.86 22.18 -19.57
C GLN A 260 9.69 23.35 -18.60
N THR A 261 8.46 23.85 -18.45
CA THR A 261 8.14 24.88 -17.47
C THR A 261 8.33 24.36 -16.05
N TYR A 262 7.89 23.16 -15.72
CA TYR A 262 8.13 22.57 -14.40
C TYR A 262 9.63 22.48 -14.08
N VAL A 263 10.43 21.93 -14.99
CA VAL A 263 11.88 21.79 -14.85
C VAL A 263 12.57 23.15 -14.71
N SER A 264 12.11 24.20 -15.41
CA SER A 264 12.70 25.53 -15.26
C SER A 264 12.51 26.13 -13.87
N HIS A 265 11.49 25.70 -13.12
CA HIS A 265 11.22 26.18 -11.76
C HIS A 265 11.91 25.32 -10.67
N VAL A 266 12.04 24.01 -10.89
CA VAL A 266 12.56 23.07 -9.87
C VAL A 266 13.97 22.54 -10.17
N GLY A 267 14.50 22.84 -11.36
CA GLY A 267 15.81 22.42 -11.85
C GLY A 267 16.99 23.22 -11.29
N HIS A 268 16.73 24.16 -10.38
CA HIS A 268 17.80 24.88 -9.68
C HIS A 268 18.57 23.96 -8.74
N GLN A 269 19.87 24.23 -8.57
CA GLN A 269 20.68 23.55 -7.55
C GLN A 269 20.20 23.93 -6.16
N HIS A 270 20.25 22.97 -5.24
CA HIS A 270 19.88 23.18 -3.85
C HIS A 270 20.82 24.24 -3.22
N PRO A 271 20.34 25.15 -2.35
CA PRO A 271 21.15 26.25 -1.80
C PRO A 271 22.39 25.81 -1.01
N ASP A 272 22.43 24.55 -0.56
CA ASP A 272 23.54 23.94 0.19
C ASP A 272 24.59 23.24 -0.69
N GLY A 273 24.45 23.35 -2.02
CA GLY A 273 25.40 22.78 -3.00
C GLY A 273 25.36 21.25 -3.12
N ARG A 274 24.41 20.56 -2.47
CA ARG A 274 24.29 19.10 -2.56
C ARG A 274 23.16 18.69 -3.52
N GLY A 275 23.50 17.79 -4.45
CA GLY A 275 22.54 17.19 -5.39
C GLY A 275 22.57 17.80 -6.80
N ALA A 276 22.48 16.93 -7.81
CA ALA A 276 22.40 17.35 -9.20
C ALA A 276 21.10 18.15 -9.48
N PRO A 277 21.14 19.13 -10.41
CA PRO A 277 19.93 19.82 -10.85
C PRO A 277 18.96 18.82 -11.48
N TYR A 278 17.67 18.99 -11.21
CA TYR A 278 16.64 18.19 -11.86
C TYR A 278 16.55 18.57 -13.35
N THR A 279 16.62 17.58 -14.23
CA THR A 279 16.80 17.77 -15.68
C THR A 279 15.54 17.43 -16.46
N LEU A 280 15.50 17.91 -17.71
CA LEU A 280 14.43 17.55 -18.65
C LEU A 280 14.44 16.05 -19.00
N ASP A 281 15.61 15.40 -18.98
CA ASP A 281 15.72 13.97 -19.26
C ASP A 281 15.16 13.10 -18.13
N GLU A 282 15.32 13.54 -16.88
CA GLU A 282 14.64 12.93 -15.73
C GLU A 282 13.12 13.10 -15.85
N TYR A 283 12.64 14.30 -16.20
CA TYR A 283 11.20 14.49 -16.44
C TYR A 283 10.67 13.63 -17.59
N ARG A 284 11.43 13.47 -18.68
CA ARG A 284 11.08 12.54 -19.77
C ARG A 284 10.99 11.08 -19.29
N ALA A 285 11.83 10.67 -18.34
CA ALA A 285 11.73 9.35 -17.73
C ALA A 285 10.44 9.19 -16.91
N SER A 286 10.08 10.23 -16.16
CA SER A 286 8.81 10.31 -15.43
C SER A 286 7.60 10.29 -16.36
N MET A 287 7.64 10.99 -17.50
CA MET A 287 6.61 10.93 -18.53
C MET A 287 6.41 9.53 -19.09
N ARG A 288 7.50 8.81 -19.42
CA ARG A 288 7.42 7.43 -19.93
C ARG A 288 6.72 6.51 -18.93
N THR A 289 7.05 6.67 -17.65
CA THR A 289 6.46 5.88 -16.56
C THR A 289 4.99 6.25 -16.35
N ALA A 290 4.65 7.55 -16.40
CA ALA A 290 3.29 8.05 -16.24
C ALA A 290 2.37 7.63 -17.41
N TYR A 291 2.90 7.57 -18.63
CA TYR A 291 2.13 7.23 -19.83
C TYR A 291 1.66 5.77 -19.84
N THR A 292 2.43 4.86 -19.23
CA THR A 292 2.09 3.43 -19.15
C THR A 292 1.37 3.06 -17.85
N ALA A 293 1.19 4.02 -16.93
CA ALA A 293 0.53 3.79 -15.66
C ALA A 293 -0.99 3.60 -15.85
N PRO A 294 -1.68 2.89 -14.93
CA PRO A 294 -3.13 2.81 -14.93
C PRO A 294 -3.79 4.18 -14.97
N ARG A 295 -4.88 4.27 -15.74
CA ARG A 295 -5.65 5.51 -15.91
C ARG A 295 -6.42 5.86 -14.63
N GLY A 296 -6.34 7.13 -14.23
CA GLY A 296 -7.14 7.72 -13.16
C GLY A 296 -8.17 8.74 -13.65
N GLU A 297 -8.87 9.35 -12.69
CA GLU A 297 -9.90 10.37 -12.97
C GLU A 297 -9.29 11.62 -13.59
N PRO A 298 -9.84 12.12 -14.71
CA PRO A 298 -9.52 13.46 -15.19
C PRO A 298 -9.80 14.46 -14.07
N TRP A 299 -8.95 15.47 -13.97
CA TRP A 299 -9.07 16.46 -12.91
C TRP A 299 -10.24 17.40 -13.21
N GLY A 300 -10.84 17.97 -12.18
CA GLY A 300 -12.04 18.80 -12.35
C GLY A 300 -13.27 18.05 -12.84
N TYR A 301 -13.18 16.72 -13.05
CA TYR A 301 -14.31 15.84 -13.26
C TYR A 301 -14.56 15.09 -11.96
N SER A 302 -15.46 15.64 -11.15
CA SER A 302 -16.14 14.87 -10.11
C SER A 302 -16.84 13.65 -10.73
N SER A 303 -16.50 12.40 -10.42
CA SER A 303 -17.54 11.35 -10.46
C SER A 303 -18.71 11.69 -9.53
N THR A 304 -18.53 12.65 -8.62
CA THR A 304 -19.57 13.30 -7.80
C THR A 304 -20.30 14.47 -8.47
N ASP A 305 -19.85 14.98 -9.63
CA ASP A 305 -20.63 15.98 -10.40
C ASP A 305 -21.76 15.36 -11.20
N ALA A 306 -21.76 14.03 -11.34
CA ALA A 306 -23.01 13.32 -11.30
C ALA A 306 -23.49 13.34 -9.84
N ARG A 307 -24.27 14.37 -9.44
CA ARG A 307 -25.25 14.14 -8.38
C ARG A 307 -26.00 12.89 -8.82
N SER A 308 -25.69 11.75 -8.21
CA SER A 308 -26.50 10.57 -8.44
C SER A 308 -27.88 11.00 -8.00
N THR A 309 -28.79 11.19 -8.97
CA THR A 309 -30.14 11.57 -8.62
C THR A 309 -30.60 10.42 -7.72
N PRO A 310 -30.97 10.68 -6.45
CA PRO A 310 -31.32 9.61 -5.54
C PRO A 310 -32.34 8.71 -6.25
N GLN A 311 -32.13 7.40 -6.27
CA GLN A 311 -33.00 6.48 -7.03
C GLN A 311 -34.17 5.99 -6.18
N THR A 312 -34.06 6.15 -4.85
CA THR A 312 -35.05 5.70 -3.87
C THR A 312 -35.38 6.83 -2.89
N ALA A 313 -36.54 6.72 -2.24
CA ALA A 313 -37.00 7.67 -1.24
C ALA A 313 -36.03 7.76 -0.05
N THR A 314 -35.44 6.62 0.34
CA THR A 314 -34.44 6.52 1.41
C THR A 314 -33.16 7.29 1.08
N GLN A 315 -32.64 7.15 -0.15
CA GLN A 315 -31.48 7.91 -0.60
C GLN A 315 -31.78 9.41 -0.69
N ALA A 316 -32.97 9.76 -1.18
CA ALA A 316 -33.41 11.15 -1.24
C ALA A 316 -33.56 11.76 0.16
N LEU A 317 -33.94 10.94 1.15
CA LEU A 317 -34.02 11.36 2.53
C LEU A 317 -32.62 11.61 3.11
N GLU A 318 -31.65 10.74 2.86
CA GLU A 318 -30.25 10.90 3.32
C GLU A 318 -29.68 12.28 2.92
N ASP A 319 -29.94 12.70 1.69
CA ASP A 319 -29.45 13.98 1.15
C ASP A 319 -30.01 15.22 1.86
N VAL A 320 -31.23 15.13 2.40
CA VAL A 320 -31.97 16.27 2.97
C VAL A 320 -32.15 16.19 4.49
N TYR A 321 -31.92 15.04 5.11
CA TYR A 321 -32.32 14.76 6.49
C TYR A 321 -31.78 15.79 7.49
N ALA A 322 -30.49 16.09 7.41
CA ALA A 322 -29.82 17.05 8.30
C ALA A 322 -30.34 18.49 8.15
N GLN A 323 -31.00 18.81 7.03
CA GLN A 323 -31.55 20.14 6.72
C GLN A 323 -33.03 20.25 7.11
N LEU A 324 -33.69 19.14 7.46
CA LEU A 324 -35.08 19.13 7.88
C LEU A 324 -35.23 19.71 9.30
N PRO A 325 -36.34 20.43 9.60
CA PRO A 325 -36.70 20.76 10.97
C PRO A 325 -36.81 19.51 11.87
N PRO A 326 -36.57 19.61 13.19
CA PRO A 326 -36.58 18.44 14.09
C PRO A 326 -37.89 17.61 14.06
N GLU A 327 -39.03 18.28 13.92
CA GLU A 327 -40.35 17.64 13.77
C GLU A 327 -40.46 16.80 12.49
N ASP A 328 -39.84 17.28 11.41
CA ASP A 328 -39.80 16.63 10.11
C ASP A 328 -38.77 15.50 10.08
N GLN A 329 -37.65 15.65 10.78
CA GLN A 329 -36.69 14.57 11.01
C GLN A 329 -37.34 13.40 11.75
N ALA A 330 -38.08 13.69 12.83
CA ALA A 330 -38.80 12.67 13.59
C ALA A 330 -39.89 11.99 12.76
N ARG A 331 -40.64 12.78 11.97
CA ARG A 331 -41.68 12.25 11.08
C ARG A 331 -41.11 11.38 9.97
N ALA A 332 -40.06 11.82 9.28
CA ALA A 332 -39.42 11.06 8.22
C ALA A 332 -38.79 9.75 8.74
N ALA A 333 -38.09 9.81 9.86
CA ALA A 333 -37.53 8.63 10.52
C ALA A 333 -38.62 7.61 10.89
N HIS A 334 -39.76 8.08 11.38
CA HIS A 334 -40.89 7.20 11.69
C HIS A 334 -41.51 6.59 10.43
N LEU A 335 -41.66 7.35 9.34
CA LEU A 335 -42.17 6.84 8.06
C LEU A 335 -41.27 5.76 7.46
N VAL A 336 -39.95 5.98 7.42
CA VAL A 336 -38.99 4.95 6.97
C VAL A 336 -39.13 3.68 7.81
N ALA A 337 -39.14 3.82 9.15
CA ALA A 337 -39.25 2.69 10.05
C ALA A 337 -40.56 1.91 9.88
N ARG A 338 -41.66 2.62 9.62
CA ARG A 338 -42.98 2.03 9.35
C ARG A 338 -43.02 1.27 8.03
N GLU A 339 -42.44 1.83 6.97
CA GLU A 339 -42.36 1.15 5.66
C GLU A 339 -41.48 -0.11 5.74
N TRP A 340 -40.36 -0.05 6.46
CA TRP A 340 -39.47 -1.20 6.63
C TRP A 340 -40.06 -2.30 7.52
N ALA A 341 -40.83 -1.92 8.54
CA ALA A 341 -41.61 -2.89 9.32
C ALA A 341 -42.62 -3.62 8.43
N ALA A 342 -43.31 -2.89 7.54
CA ALA A 342 -44.30 -3.47 6.62
C ALA A 342 -43.70 -4.40 5.56
N THR A 343 -42.42 -4.25 5.23
CA THR A 343 -41.70 -5.15 4.31
C THR A 343 -41.00 -6.31 5.02
N GLY A 344 -41.18 -6.45 6.34
CA GLY A 344 -40.60 -7.54 7.13
C GLY A 344 -39.10 -7.39 7.39
N ARG A 345 -38.57 -6.17 7.30
CA ARG A 345 -37.15 -5.92 7.61
C ARG A 345 -36.90 -6.10 9.11
N PRO A 346 -35.71 -6.58 9.54
CA PRO A 346 -35.37 -6.63 10.97
C PRO A 346 -35.25 -5.25 11.61
N ILE A 347 -35.70 -5.11 12.86
CA ILE A 347 -35.68 -3.83 13.59
C ILE A 347 -34.25 -3.30 13.79
N GLU A 348 -33.26 -4.18 13.94
CA GLU A 348 -31.84 -3.84 14.09
C GLU A 348 -31.30 -3.09 12.86
N ASP A 349 -31.75 -3.45 11.67
CA ASP A 349 -31.36 -2.76 10.43
C ASP A 349 -31.98 -1.36 10.35
N THR A 350 -33.24 -1.21 10.78
CA THR A 350 -33.88 0.10 10.91
C THR A 350 -33.13 0.98 11.91
N ILE A 351 -32.74 0.44 13.07
CA ILE A 351 -31.96 1.19 14.08
C ILE A 351 -30.61 1.62 13.52
N ARG A 352 -29.91 0.72 12.81
CA ARG A 352 -28.62 1.02 12.18
C ARG A 352 -28.75 2.15 11.16
N TYR A 353 -29.77 2.09 10.30
CA TYR A 353 -30.05 3.12 9.31
C TYR A 353 -30.41 4.47 9.94
N LEU A 354 -31.31 4.50 10.93
CA LEU A 354 -31.70 5.75 11.59
C LEU A 354 -30.50 6.44 12.28
N ARG A 355 -29.57 5.66 12.85
CA ARG A 355 -28.30 6.20 13.36
C ARG A 355 -27.40 6.75 12.26
N LEU A 356 -27.33 6.06 11.12
CA LEU A 356 -26.53 6.47 9.97
C LEU A 356 -26.93 7.86 9.47
N ILE A 357 -28.23 8.14 9.39
CA ILE A 357 -28.75 9.46 8.96
C ILE A 357 -28.72 10.51 10.07
N GLY A 358 -28.23 10.18 11.28
CA GLY A 358 -28.11 11.12 12.39
C GLY A 358 -29.38 11.32 13.22
N HIS A 359 -30.31 10.36 13.24
CA HIS A 359 -31.50 10.45 14.09
C HIS A 359 -31.23 10.04 15.54
N ASP A 360 -31.23 11.02 16.45
CA ASP A 360 -30.89 10.83 17.86
C ASP A 360 -31.77 9.81 18.59
N ALA A 361 -33.05 9.73 18.24
CA ALA A 361 -34.02 8.83 18.87
C ALA A 361 -34.18 7.48 18.15
N ALA A 362 -33.18 7.04 17.37
CA ALA A 362 -33.24 5.85 16.51
C ALA A 362 -33.86 4.58 17.15
N PRO A 363 -33.41 4.09 18.32
CA PRO A 363 -34.02 2.90 18.93
C PRO A 363 -35.48 3.10 19.34
N LYS A 364 -35.81 4.29 19.86
CA LYS A 364 -37.17 4.62 20.31
C LYS A 364 -38.13 4.72 19.12
N THR A 365 -37.72 5.40 18.06
CA THR A 365 -38.51 5.58 16.83
C THR A 365 -38.74 4.26 16.10
N ALA A 366 -37.70 3.42 15.96
CA ALA A 366 -37.84 2.10 15.34
C ALA A 366 -38.82 1.20 16.12
N ARG A 367 -38.66 1.10 17.45
CA ARG A 367 -39.56 0.29 18.29
C ARG A 367 -41.00 0.76 18.20
N ALA A 368 -41.24 2.07 18.27
CA ALA A 368 -42.58 2.62 18.16
C ALA A 368 -43.23 2.29 16.80
N ALA A 369 -42.47 2.41 15.70
CA ALA A 369 -42.97 2.09 14.36
C ALA A 369 -43.31 0.61 14.17
N TYR A 370 -42.46 -0.30 14.67
CA TYR A 370 -42.68 -1.75 14.57
C TYR A 370 -43.85 -2.21 15.43
N VAL A 371 -43.98 -1.73 16.67
CA VAL A 371 -45.14 -2.01 17.54
C VAL A 371 -46.44 -1.52 16.89
N ALA A 372 -46.43 -0.31 16.33
CA ALA A 372 -47.60 0.21 15.60
C ALA A 372 -47.94 -0.67 14.38
N HIS A 373 -46.94 -1.30 13.74
CA HIS A 373 -47.15 -2.16 12.57
C HIS A 373 -47.78 -3.50 12.99
N GLU A 374 -47.24 -4.12 14.04
CA GLU A 374 -47.80 -5.34 14.64
C GLU A 374 -49.26 -5.14 15.08
N ARG A 375 -49.57 -3.96 15.63
CA ARG A 375 -50.93 -3.56 16.03
C ARG A 375 -51.84 -3.18 14.86
N ARG A 376 -51.34 -3.21 13.61
CA ARG A 376 -52.07 -2.84 12.38
C ARG A 376 -52.64 -1.42 12.45
N GLU A 377 -51.94 -0.52 13.13
CA GLU A 377 -52.32 0.90 13.16
C GLU A 377 -52.20 1.51 11.76
N ALA A 378 -53.07 2.47 11.44
CA ALA A 378 -53.09 3.12 10.13
C ALA A 378 -51.77 3.87 9.84
N MET A 379 -51.27 3.77 8.61
CA MET A 379 -50.08 4.51 8.18
C MET A 379 -50.38 6.01 8.09
N PRO A 380 -49.58 6.90 8.74
CA PRO A 380 -49.80 8.35 8.68
C PRO A 380 -49.39 8.99 7.34
N GLY A 381 -49.05 8.18 6.33
CA GLY A 381 -48.56 8.58 5.01
C GLY A 381 -47.44 7.66 4.51
N SER A 382 -46.83 8.01 3.39
CA SER A 382 -45.61 7.39 2.87
C SER A 382 -44.43 8.36 2.91
N LEU A 383 -43.21 7.82 2.91
CA LEU A 383 -41.99 8.60 2.78
C LEU A 383 -41.96 9.35 1.44
N ASP A 384 -42.46 8.72 0.37
CA ASP A 384 -42.59 9.36 -0.95
C ASP A 384 -43.46 10.62 -0.88
N ALA A 385 -44.67 10.53 -0.29
CA ALA A 385 -45.56 11.67 -0.16
C ALA A 385 -44.95 12.77 0.71
N PHE A 386 -44.24 12.40 1.78
CA PHE A 386 -43.52 13.33 2.64
C PHE A 386 -42.44 14.12 1.89
N LEU A 387 -41.65 13.45 1.05
CA LEU A 387 -40.59 14.06 0.25
C LEU A 387 -41.14 14.94 -0.87
N ARG A 388 -42.19 14.49 -1.57
CA ARG A 388 -42.86 15.27 -2.62
C ARG A 388 -43.44 16.58 -2.08
N ALA A 389 -44.06 16.55 -0.90
CA ALA A 389 -44.58 17.75 -0.25
C ALA A 389 -43.49 18.81 0.03
N ARG A 390 -42.23 18.38 0.13
CA ARG A 390 -41.04 19.23 0.35
C ARG A 390 -40.24 19.48 -0.93
N ARG A 391 -40.81 19.17 -2.10
CA ARG A 391 -40.19 19.35 -3.42
C ARG A 391 -38.86 18.59 -3.60
N VAL A 392 -38.65 17.53 -2.83
CA VAL A 392 -37.49 16.64 -2.98
C VAL A 392 -37.78 15.65 -4.11
N ARG A 393 -36.96 15.66 -5.17
CA ARG A 393 -37.14 14.81 -6.35
C ARG A 393 -36.09 13.69 -6.37
N TYR A 394 -36.53 12.51 -6.76
CA TYR A 394 -35.70 11.31 -6.84
C TYR A 394 -36.28 10.35 -7.89
N GLY A 395 -35.45 9.51 -8.50
CA GLY A 395 -35.77 8.68 -9.66
C GLY A 395 -35.96 9.47 -10.96
N ARG A 396 -36.11 8.78 -12.10
CA ARG A 396 -36.58 9.41 -13.34
C ARG A 396 -38.07 9.70 -13.18
N SER A 397 -38.43 10.93 -12.79
CA SER A 397 -39.83 11.35 -12.82
C SER A 397 -40.32 11.34 -14.28
N THR A 398 -41.29 10.49 -14.59
CA THR A 398 -42.20 10.66 -15.73
C THR A 398 -43.19 11.78 -15.46
#